data_AF-A0A379FJ74-F1
#
_entry.id   AF-A0A379FJ74-F1
#
_cell.length_a   1.000
_cell.length_b   1.000
_cell.length_c   1.000
_cell.angle_alpha   90.00
_cell.angle_beta   90.00
_cell.angle_gamma   90.00
#
_symmetry.space_group_name_H-M   'P 1'
#
loop_
_entity.id
_entity.type
_entity.pdbx_description
1 polymer ?
#
loop_
_entity_poly.entity_id
_entity_poly.type
_entity_poly.pdbx_seq_one_letter_code
_entity_poly.pdbx_strand_id
1 'polypeptide(L)'
;MSEATLSAKEKGFTEPDPRDDLSGMDVARKLLILAREAGYQLELSDIDVEPVLPSSFDSTGDVESFLNRLPQVDVEFDAKVEEAQKSAKVLRYGGDHQ
;
A
#
# COMPACT_ATOMS: atom_id res chain seq x y z
N MET A 1 -9.51 5.46 -4.96
CA MET A 1 -8.31 4.58 -4.95
C MET A 1 -8.43 3.42 -5.95
N SER A 2 -9.55 2.70 -5.96
CA SER A 2 -9.80 1.54 -6.83
C SER A 2 -9.60 1.81 -8.33
N GLU A 3 -10.08 2.95 -8.85
CA GLU A 3 -9.89 3.38 -10.23
C GLU A 3 -8.39 3.54 -10.58
N ALA A 4 -7.61 4.13 -9.68
CA ALA A 4 -6.18 4.30 -9.87
C ALA A 4 -5.46 2.95 -9.91
N THR A 5 -5.84 2.01 -9.04
CA THR A 5 -5.32 0.63 -9.06
C THR A 5 -5.67 -0.09 -10.35
N LEU A 6 -6.92 0.01 -10.82
CA LEU A 6 -7.35 -0.62 -12.08
C LEU A 6 -6.59 -0.02 -13.27
N SER A 7 -6.47 1.30 -13.35
CA SER A 7 -5.72 1.97 -14.40
C SER A 7 -4.23 1.60 -14.37
N ALA A 8 -3.63 1.45 -13.19
CA ALA A 8 -2.25 0.99 -13.06
C ALA A 8 -2.11 -0.46 -13.57
N LYS A 9 -3.06 -1.34 -13.26
CA LYS A 9 -3.09 -2.72 -13.75
C LYS A 9 -3.19 -2.78 -15.28
N GLU A 10 -4.12 -2.03 -15.86
CA GLU A 10 -4.32 -1.96 -17.33
C GLU A 10 -3.08 -1.46 -18.07
N LYS A 11 -2.31 -0.57 -17.44
CA LYS A 11 -1.04 -0.03 -17.97
C LYS A 11 0.17 -0.92 -17.69
N GLY A 12 0.00 -2.03 -16.97
CA GLY A 12 1.10 -2.92 -16.59
C GLY A 12 2.07 -2.31 -15.57
N PHE A 13 1.59 -1.41 -14.71
CA PHE A 13 2.37 -0.81 -13.62
C PHE A 13 2.27 -1.55 -12.29
N THR A 14 1.36 -2.52 -12.19
CA THR A 14 1.23 -3.42 -11.04
C THR A 14 1.84 -4.78 -11.37
N GLU A 15 2.09 -5.58 -10.34
CA GLU A 15 2.25 -7.03 -10.49
C GLU A 15 0.97 -7.66 -11.11
N PRO A 16 1.04 -8.90 -11.62
CA PRO A 16 -0.14 -9.62 -12.12
C PRO A 16 -1.29 -9.67 -11.11
N ASP A 17 -0.94 -9.71 -9.83
CA ASP A 17 -1.84 -9.56 -8.69
C ASP A 17 -1.54 -8.23 -7.95
N PRO A 18 -2.40 -7.20 -8.06
CA PRO A 18 -2.17 -5.89 -7.43
C PRO A 18 -2.12 -5.93 -5.90
N ARG A 19 -2.51 -7.04 -5.27
CA ARG A 19 -2.38 -7.23 -3.82
C ARG A 19 -0.92 -7.21 -3.38
N ASP A 20 0.00 -7.66 -4.23
CA ASP A 20 1.43 -7.64 -3.92
C ASP A 20 1.96 -6.20 -3.77
N ASP A 21 1.50 -5.28 -4.63
CA ASP A 21 1.84 -3.86 -4.54
C ASP A 21 1.16 -3.16 -3.34
N LEU A 22 -0.11 -3.47 -3.10
CA LEU A 22 -0.92 -2.86 -2.02
C LEU A 22 -0.58 -3.39 -0.62
N SER A 23 0.20 -4.48 -0.54
CA SER A 23 0.64 -5.08 0.73
C SER A 23 1.65 -4.23 1.49
N GLY A 24 2.41 -3.37 0.78
CA GLY A 24 3.53 -2.61 1.35
C GLY A 24 4.84 -3.41 1.50
N MET A 25 4.83 -4.71 1.19
CA MET A 25 5.99 -5.58 1.40
C MET A 25 7.19 -5.21 0.55
N ASP A 26 6.99 -4.70 -0.67
CA ASP A 26 8.09 -4.22 -1.52
C ASP A 26 8.83 -3.04 -0.86
N VAL A 27 8.08 -2.08 -0.29
CA VAL A 27 8.65 -0.95 0.46
C VAL A 27 9.37 -1.45 1.71
N ALA A 28 8.78 -2.38 2.46
CA ALA A 28 9.39 -2.95 3.66
C ALA A 28 10.72 -3.66 3.36
N ARG A 29 10.78 -4.48 2.29
CA ARG A 29 12.02 -5.15 1.88
C ARG A 29 13.10 -4.15 1.44
N LYS A 30 12.73 -3.11 0.70
CA LYS A 30 13.66 -2.05 0.29
C LYS A 30 14.20 -1.28 1.49
N LEU A 31 13.33 -0.94 2.44
CA LEU A 31 13.72 -0.27 3.68
C LEU A 31 14.67 -1.14 4.52
N LEU A 32 14.39 -2.44 4.64
CA LEU A 32 15.26 -3.38 5.35
C LEU A 32 16.67 -3.42 4.75
N ILE A 33 16.77 -3.48 3.41
CA ILE A 33 18.06 -3.45 2.72
C ILE A 33 18.79 -2.14 3.05
N LEU A 34 18.13 -1.00 2.92
CA LEU A 34 18.75 0.31 3.22
C LEU A 34 19.19 0.42 4.69
N ALA A 35 18.40 -0.09 5.63
CA ALA A 35 18.75 -0.09 7.04
C ALA A 35 19.99 -0.95 7.31
N ARG A 36 20.07 -2.14 6.70
CA ARG A 36 21.24 -3.02 6.81
C ARG A 36 22.50 -2.39 6.21
N GLU A 37 22.38 -1.73 5.05
CA GLU A 37 23.48 -0.98 4.44
C GLU A 37 23.93 0.22 5.30
N ALA A 38 23.01 0.80 6.09
CA ALA A 38 23.32 1.85 7.07
C ALA A 38 23.88 1.31 8.41
N GLY A 39 24.07 -0.01 8.56
CA GLY A 39 24.67 -0.64 9.73
C GLY A 39 23.68 -1.13 10.79
N TYR A 40 22.37 -1.06 10.54
CA TYR A 40 21.35 -1.58 11.45
C TYR A 40 21.21 -3.11 11.32
N GLN A 41 21.10 -3.80 12.46
CA GLN A 41 20.83 -5.24 12.51
C GLN A 41 19.34 -5.47 12.75
N LEU A 42 18.55 -5.31 11.68
CA LEU A 42 17.10 -5.53 11.70
C LEU A 42 16.74 -6.78 10.89
N GLU A 43 15.62 -7.38 11.24
CA GLU A 43 14.89 -8.38 10.47
C GLU A 43 13.56 -7.80 9.98
N LEU A 44 12.90 -8.48 9.03
CA LEU A 44 11.61 -8.03 8.50
C LEU A 44 10.52 -7.99 9.58
N SER A 45 10.63 -8.85 10.60
CA SER A 45 9.73 -8.85 11.76
C SER A 45 9.87 -7.62 12.65
N ASP A 46 10.96 -6.86 12.51
CA ASP A 46 11.21 -5.63 13.24
C ASP A 46 10.64 -4.39 12.50
N ILE A 47 10.03 -4.60 11.33
CA ILE A 47 9.43 -3.53 10.53
C ILE A 47 7.92 -3.60 10.67
N ASP A 48 7.34 -2.54 11.24
CA ASP A 48 5.89 -2.34 11.24
C ASP A 48 5.43 -1.91 9.85
N VAL A 49 4.68 -2.78 9.17
CA VAL A 49 4.09 -2.50 7.86
C VAL A 49 2.62 -2.18 8.03
N GLU A 50 2.23 -0.95 7.73
CA GLU A 50 0.82 -0.57 7.60
C GLU A 50 0.34 -0.93 6.19
N PRO A 51 -0.61 -1.86 6.02
CA PRO A 51 -1.15 -2.19 4.70
C PRO A 51 -1.93 -1.01 4.11
N VAL A 52 -1.94 -0.88 2.79
CA VAL A 52 -2.74 0.17 2.11
C VAL A 52 -4.24 -0.06 2.32
N LEU A 53 -4.64 -1.33 2.42
CA LEU A 53 -6.03 -1.75 2.62
C LEU A 53 -6.34 -1.86 4.12
N PRO A 54 -7.52 -1.41 4.56
CA PRO A 54 -7.93 -1.56 5.96
C PRO A 54 -8.07 -3.04 6.31
N SER A 55 -7.82 -3.38 7.58
CA SER A 55 -7.88 -4.78 8.07
C SER A 55 -9.28 -5.40 7.97
N SER A 56 -10.33 -4.59 7.84
CA SER A 56 -11.71 -5.01 7.62
C SER A 56 -12.00 -5.42 6.17
N PHE A 57 -11.10 -5.14 5.23
CA PHE A 57 -11.30 -5.43 3.82
C PHE A 57 -11.00 -6.89 3.49
N ASP A 58 -11.93 -7.56 2.80
CA ASP A 58 -11.73 -8.93 2.32
C ASP A 58 -10.92 -8.96 1.00
N SER A 59 -9.63 -9.23 1.15
CA SER A 59 -8.67 -9.37 0.05
C SER A 59 -8.56 -10.79 -0.53
N THR A 60 -9.40 -11.74 -0.10
CA THR A 60 -9.30 -13.17 -0.49
C THR A 60 -9.88 -13.47 -1.87
N GLY A 61 -9.72 -14.72 -2.34
CA GLY A 61 -10.24 -15.15 -3.64
C GLY A 61 -9.35 -14.76 -4.84
N ASP A 62 -9.91 -14.83 -6.04
CA ASP A 62 -9.19 -14.46 -7.27
C ASP A 62 -9.05 -12.93 -7.44
N VAL A 63 -8.19 -12.55 -8.39
CA VAL A 63 -7.84 -11.13 -8.66
C VAL A 63 -9.07 -10.34 -9.12
N GLU A 64 -9.96 -10.95 -9.90
CA GLU A 64 -11.16 -10.28 -10.40
C GLU A 64 -12.12 -9.95 -9.25
N SER A 65 -12.38 -10.93 -8.39
CA SER A 65 -13.21 -10.79 -7.20
C SER A 65 -12.64 -9.75 -6.24
N PHE A 66 -11.33 -9.73 -6.05
CA PHE A 66 -10.62 -8.71 -5.28
C PHE A 66 -10.84 -7.30 -5.88
N LEU A 67 -10.60 -7.12 -7.19
CA LEU A 67 -10.76 -5.84 -7.86
C LEU A 67 -12.21 -5.35 -7.83
N ASN A 68 -13.18 -6.25 -7.96
CA ASN A 68 -14.61 -5.92 -7.86
C ASN A 68 -15.02 -5.44 -6.47
N ARG A 69 -14.31 -5.85 -5.40
CA ARG A 69 -14.55 -5.36 -4.04
C ARG A 69 -13.77 -4.09 -3.71
N LEU A 70 -12.67 -3.81 -4.39
CA LEU A 70 -11.79 -2.67 -4.10
C LEU A 70 -12.51 -1.30 -4.01
N PRO A 71 -13.60 -1.01 -4.75
CA PRO A 71 -14.35 0.23 -4.55
C PRO A 71 -14.92 0.44 -3.14
N GLN A 72 -15.07 -0.63 -2.35
CA GLN A 72 -15.59 -0.55 -0.97
C GLN A 72 -14.68 0.28 -0.03
N VAL A 73 -13.41 0.43 -0.38
CA VAL A 73 -12.43 1.17 0.43
C VAL A 73 -12.16 2.58 -0.09
N ASP A 74 -12.80 2.99 -1.19
CA ASP A 74 -12.61 4.33 -1.76
C ASP A 74 -13.04 5.42 -0.79
N VAL A 75 -14.18 5.27 -0.12
CA VAL A 75 -14.69 6.27 0.83
C VAL A 75 -13.70 6.55 1.96
N GLU A 76 -13.08 5.51 2.53
CA GLU A 76 -12.09 5.67 3.59
C GLU A 76 -10.82 6.34 3.05
N PHE A 77 -10.36 5.93 1.86
CA PHE A 77 -9.15 6.48 1.26
C PHE A 77 -9.33 7.96 0.86
N ASP A 78 -10.48 8.30 0.29
CA ASP A 78 -10.82 9.67 -0.10
C ASP A 78 -10.92 10.57 1.14
N ALA A 79 -11.48 10.09 2.25
CA ALA A 79 -11.47 10.82 3.51
C ALA A 79 -10.03 11.11 4.02
N LYS A 80 -9.10 10.14 3.90
CA LYS A 80 -7.68 10.36 4.24
C LYS A 80 -7.04 11.42 3.34
N VAL A 81 -7.38 11.42 2.03
CA VAL A 81 -6.87 12.40 1.07
C VAL A 81 -7.41 13.80 1.39
N GLU A 82 -8.71 13.93 1.62
CA GLU A 82 -9.36 15.19 1.98
C GLU A 82 -8.78 15.77 3.27
N GLU A 83 -8.53 14.95 4.27
CA GLU A 83 -7.92 15.40 5.53
C GLU A 83 -6.50 15.93 5.32
N ALA A 84 -5.67 15.26 4.52
CA ALA A 84 -4.35 15.76 4.18
C ALA A 84 -4.42 17.11 3.43
N GLN A 85 -5.39 17.25 2.52
CA GLN A 85 -5.58 18.47 1.74
C GLN A 85 -5.99 19.68 2.59
N LYS A 86 -6.76 19.49 3.68
CA LYS A 86 -7.07 20.58 4.64
C LYS A 86 -5.82 21.23 5.23
N SER A 87 -4.72 20.47 5.30
CA SER A 87 -3.41 20.93 5.75
C SER A 87 -2.43 21.26 4.62
N ALA A 88 -2.90 21.40 3.37
CA ALA A 88 -2.08 21.56 2.17
C ALA A 88 -1.01 20.46 1.98
N LYS A 89 -1.32 19.24 2.43
CA LYS A 89 -0.46 18.05 2.30
C LYS A 89 -1.07 17.06 1.31
N VAL A 90 -0.28 16.04 0.96
CA VAL A 90 -0.68 14.91 0.10
C VAL A 90 -0.35 13.60 0.78
N LEU A 91 -1.07 12.53 0.42
CA LEU A 91 -0.72 11.18 0.85
C LEU A 91 0.36 10.57 -0.05
N ARG A 92 1.33 9.91 0.58
CA ARG A 92 2.38 9.11 -0.05
C ARG A 92 2.56 7.86 0.79
N TYR A 93 2.74 6.71 0.14
CA TYR A 93 3.16 5.49 0.82
C TYR A 93 4.68 5.44 0.83
N GLY A 94 5.28 5.28 2.01
CA GLY A 94 6.72 5.33 2.20
C GLY A 94 7.12 4.76 3.57
N GLY A 95 8.43 4.60 3.78
CA GLY A 95 8.99 4.17 5.05
C GLY A 95 9.69 5.32 5.77
N ASP A 96 9.67 5.29 7.10
CA ASP A 96 10.43 6.19 7.97
C ASP A 96 11.07 5.39 9.12
N HIS A 97 12.07 5.98 9.76
CA HIS A 97 12.69 5.48 10.98
C HIS A 97 12.44 6.50 12.09
N GLN A 98 11.90 6.05 13.23
CA GLN A 98 11.75 6.88 14.43
C GLN A 98 12.98 6.80 15.31
#